data_AF-A0A0J6S453-F1
#
_entry.id   AF-A0A0J6S453-F1
#
_cell.length_a   1.000
_cell.length_b   1.000
_cell.length_c   1.000
_cell.angle_alpha   90.00
_cell.angle_beta   90.00
_cell.angle_gamma   90.00
#
_symmetry.space_group_name_H-M   'P 1'
#
loop_
_entity.id
_entity.type
_entity.pdbx_description
1 polymer ?
#
loop_
_entity_poly.entity_id
_entity_poly.type
_entity_poly.pdbx_seq_one_letter_code
_entity_poly.pdbx_strand_id
1 'polypeptide(L)'
;MSLFAVPIGRTTSPPGDPVPVTQTLYRTPDHRYVIRTCLTVGTDPAQDACDVMIYPDEAALREALSAGSDGLDQALLAARGDEQRDRA
;
A
#
# COMPACT_ATOMS: atom_id res chain seq x y z
N MET A 1 1.22 -12.59 -20.18
CA MET A 1 0.99 -12.35 -18.75
C MET A 1 2.16 -11.55 -18.22
N SER A 2 1.90 -10.43 -17.53
CA SER A 2 2.96 -9.68 -16.83
C SER A 2 3.46 -10.51 -15.64
N LEU A 3 4.77 -10.48 -15.37
CA LEU A 3 5.37 -11.07 -14.15
C LEU A 3 5.42 -10.07 -12.99
N PHE A 4 5.05 -8.82 -13.24
CA PHE A 4 5.19 -7.73 -12.29
C PHE A 4 3.90 -7.51 -11.52
N ALA A 5 4.04 -7.22 -10.22
CA ALA A 5 2.95 -6.73 -9.41
C ALA A 5 2.53 -5.33 -9.88
N VAL A 6 1.23 -5.11 -10.04
CA VAL A 6 0.66 -3.85 -10.53
C VAL A 6 0.18 -3.04 -9.33
N PRO A 7 0.57 -1.76 -9.17
CA PRO A 7 0.00 -0.93 -8.12
C PRO A 7 -1.50 -0.78 -8.36
N ILE A 8 -2.27 -0.89 -7.30
CA ILE A 8 -3.73 -0.73 -7.33
C ILE A 8 -4.23 0.25 -6.28
N GLY A 9 -3.34 0.89 -5.51
CA GLY A 9 -3.68 1.86 -4.48
C GLY A 9 -2.44 2.38 -3.77
N ARG A 10 -2.47 3.64 -3.34
CA ARG A 10 -1.36 4.28 -2.61
C ARG A 10 -1.92 5.25 -1.58
N THR A 11 -1.29 5.28 -0.42
CA THR A 11 -1.55 6.28 0.62
C THR A 11 -0.22 6.77 1.19
N THR A 12 -0.25 7.95 1.79
CA THR A 12 0.89 8.58 2.44
C THR A 12 0.40 9.22 3.72
N SER A 13 1.20 9.11 4.77
CA SER A 13 0.88 9.68 6.07
C SER A 13 0.70 11.20 5.95
N PRO A 14 -0.12 11.82 6.83
CA PRO A 14 -0.32 13.26 6.82
C PRO A 14 0.98 14.08 6.87
N PRO A 15 0.98 15.29 6.29
CA PRO A 15 2.08 16.24 6.45
C PRO A 15 2.32 16.54 7.94
N GLY A 16 3.59 16.52 8.35
CA GLY A 16 3.98 16.80 9.73
C GLY A 16 4.08 15.57 10.63
N ASP A 17 3.79 14.36 10.12
CA ASP A 17 4.14 13.14 10.83
C ASP A 17 5.66 13.08 11.10
N PRO A 18 6.08 12.72 12.33
CA PRO A 18 7.49 12.68 12.69
C PRO A 18 8.27 11.62 11.91
N VAL A 19 7.56 10.60 11.40
CA VAL A 19 8.12 9.57 10.52
C VAL A 19 7.16 9.41 9.34
N PRO A 20 7.39 10.12 8.22
CA PRO A 20 6.53 10.02 7.05
C PRO A 20 6.52 8.59 6.49
N VAL A 21 5.32 8.07 6.23
CA VAL A 21 5.13 6.71 5.73
C VAL A 21 4.40 6.74 4.40
N THR A 22 4.89 5.97 3.43
CA THR A 22 4.13 5.67 2.20
C THR A 22 3.77 4.19 2.19
N GLN A 23 2.49 3.87 2.00
CA GLN A 23 2.02 2.52 1.72
C GLN A 23 1.54 2.43 0.27
N THR A 24 1.95 1.38 -0.43
CA THR A 24 1.45 1.07 -1.77
C THR A 24 0.92 -0.36 -1.79
N LEU A 25 -0.31 -0.53 -2.26
CA LEU A 25 -0.96 -1.82 -2.46
C LEU A 25 -0.76 -2.25 -3.90
N TYR A 26 -0.34 -3.50 -4.09
CA TYR A 26 -0.15 -4.11 -5.40
C TYR A 26 -1.01 -5.37 -5.56
N ARG A 27 -1.33 -5.68 -6.82
CA ARG A 27 -1.90 -6.95 -7.26
C ARG A 27 -0.84 -7.75 -8.02
N THR A 28 -0.56 -8.96 -7.57
CA THR A 28 0.37 -9.86 -8.27
C THR A 28 -0.34 -10.64 -9.39
N PRO A 29 0.42 -11.20 -10.35
CA PRO A 29 -0.14 -12.05 -11.41
C PRO A 29 -0.80 -13.33 -10.89
N ASP A 30 -0.34 -13.87 -9.76
CA ASP A 30 -0.93 -15.04 -9.07
C ASP A 30 -2.05 -14.64 -8.11
N HIS A 31 -2.63 -13.46 -8.28
CA HIS A 31 -3.83 -13.02 -7.56
C HIS A 31 -3.65 -12.89 -6.04
N ARG A 32 -2.46 -12.53 -5.58
CA ARG A 32 -2.18 -12.09 -4.20
C ARG A 32 -2.19 -10.59 -4.07
N TYR A 33 -2.33 -10.10 -2.85
CA TYR A 33 -2.21 -8.69 -2.52
C TYR A 33 -0.88 -8.46 -1.80
N VAL A 34 -0.21 -7.36 -2.12
CA VAL A 34 1.07 -6.99 -1.50
C VAL A 34 0.99 -5.57 -1.01
N ILE A 35 1.29 -5.33 0.26
CA ILE A 35 1.47 -3.98 0.80
C ILE A 35 2.98 -3.75 0.95
N ARG A 36 3.49 -2.70 0.30
CA ARG A 36 4.83 -2.18 0.54
C ARG A 36 4.71 -0.92 1.38
N THR A 37 5.28 -0.94 2.57
CA THR A 37 5.28 0.19 3.51
C THR A 37 6.69 0.73 3.60
N CYS A 38 6.91 2.00 3.30
CA CYS A 38 8.21 2.64 3.38
C CYS A 38 8.19 3.81 4.34
N LEU A 39 9.16 3.82 5.25
CA LEU A 39 9.48 4.94 6.11
C LEU A 39 10.47 5.83 5.38
N THR A 40 10.10 7.10 5.19
CA THR A 40 11.04 8.07 4.63
C THR A 40 11.95 8.59 5.73
N VAL A 41 13.23 8.20 5.66
CA VAL A 41 14.24 8.61 6.64
C VAL A 41 15.06 9.75 6.03
N GLY A 42 14.73 10.98 6.40
CA GLY A 42 15.41 12.17 5.87
C GLY A 42 14.97 12.53 4.44
N THR A 43 15.88 13.12 3.66
CA THR A 43 15.59 13.62 2.31
C THR A 43 16.08 12.71 1.18
N ASP A 44 16.82 11.65 1.52
CA ASP A 44 17.42 10.74 0.54
C ASP A 44 16.58 9.46 0.42
N PRO A 45 15.91 9.22 -0.73
CA PRO A 45 15.11 8.01 -0.94
C PRO A 45 15.92 6.70 -0.85
N ALA A 46 17.25 6.75 -0.99
CA ALA A 46 18.09 5.58 -0.82
C ALA A 46 18.18 5.11 0.65
N GLN A 47 17.73 5.94 1.58
CA GLN A 47 17.69 5.65 3.02
C GLN A 47 16.30 5.17 3.48
N ASP A 48 15.33 5.09 2.57
CA ASP A 48 14.00 4.61 2.90
C ASP A 48 14.05 3.16 3.39
N ALA A 49 13.51 2.92 4.58
CA ALA A 49 13.35 1.58 5.13
C ALA A 49 11.98 1.05 4.73
N CYS A 50 11.95 -0.06 3.99
CA CYS A 50 10.69 -0.63 3.49
C CYS A 50 10.45 -2.04 4.00
N ASP A 51 9.21 -2.31 4.38
CA ASP A 51 8.68 -3.63 4.69
C ASP A 51 7.66 -4.07 3.64
N VAL A 52 7.48 -5.39 3.49
CA VAL A 52 6.57 -5.99 2.52
C VAL A 52 5.73 -7.08 3.18
N MET A 53 4.41 -6.90 3.16
CA MET A 53 3.44 -7.88 3.60
C MET A 53 2.65 -8.46 2.42
N ILE A 54 2.39 -9.77 2.45
CA ILE A 54 1.69 -10.49 1.37
C ILE A 54 0.44 -11.15 1.94
N TYR A 55 -0.70 -10.92 1.30
CA TYR A 55 -1.98 -11.51 1.65
C TYR A 55 -2.47 -12.42 0.53
N PRO A 56 -2.98 -13.63 0.86
CA PRO A 56 -3.40 -14.61 -0.13
C PRO A 56 -4.62 -14.15 -0.93
N ASP A 57 -5.52 -13.40 -0.29
CA ASP A 57 -6.78 -12.95 -0.88
C ASP A 57 -7.27 -11.64 -0.27
N GLU A 58 -8.42 -11.16 -0.77
CA GLU A 58 -8.99 -9.86 -0.41
C GLU A 58 -9.60 -9.88 0.99
N ALA A 59 -10.06 -11.03 1.47
CA ALA A 59 -10.63 -11.16 2.81
C ALA A 59 -9.52 -11.04 3.85
N ALA A 60 -8.41 -11.74 3.67
CA ALA A 60 -7.22 -11.64 4.52
C ALA A 60 -6.64 -10.22 4.52
N LEU A 61 -6.60 -9.55 3.36
CA LEU A 61 -6.19 -8.15 3.26
C LEU A 61 -7.12 -7.24 4.07
N ARG A 62 -8.44 -7.35 3.90
CA ARG A 62 -9.41 -6.52 4.63
C ARG A 62 -9.34 -6.76 6.12
N GLU A 63 -9.20 -8.01 6.55
CA GLU A 63 -9.07 -8.35 7.97
C GLU A 63 -7.86 -7.64 8.58
N ALA A 64 -6.69 -7.76 7.93
CA ALA A 64 -5.46 -7.11 8.39
C ALA A 64 -5.60 -5.58 8.49
N LEU A 65 -6.16 -4.94 7.46
CA LEU A 65 -6.36 -3.49 7.42
C LEU A 65 -7.49 -3.01 8.34
N SER A 66 -8.40 -3.90 8.75
CA SER A 66 -9.45 -3.58 9.72
C SER A 66 -8.96 -3.67 11.17
N ALA A 67 -7.90 -4.43 11.42
CA ALA A 67 -7.25 -4.48 12.73
C ALA A 67 -6.37 -3.24 12.97
N GLY A 68 -5.81 -2.66 11.90
CA GLY A 68 -5.19 -1.34 11.89
C GLY A 68 -6.21 -0.25 12.17
N SER A 69 -6.15 0.36 13.34
CA SER A 69 -7.01 1.50 13.70
C SER A 69 -6.42 2.84 13.22
N ASP A 70 -5.30 2.81 12.52
CA ASP A 70 -4.67 3.99 11.95
C ASP A 70 -5.37 4.36 10.64
N GLY A 71 -5.64 5.66 10.47
CA GLY A 71 -6.36 6.16 9.29
C GLY A 71 -5.67 5.87 7.96
N LEU A 72 -4.40 5.43 7.99
CA LEU A 72 -3.61 5.06 6.84
C LEU A 72 -4.15 3.78 6.16
N ASP A 73 -4.44 2.74 6.92
CA ASP A 73 -4.94 1.46 6.40
C ASP A 73 -6.34 1.62 5.79
N GLN A 74 -7.19 2.43 6.41
CA GLN A 74 -8.50 2.80 5.87
C GLN A 74 -8.38 3.64 4.60
N ALA A 75 -7.43 4.58 4.54
CA ALA A 75 -7.16 5.36 3.34
C ALA A 75 -6.63 4.48 2.19
N LEU A 76 -5.83 3.45 2.50
CA LEU A 76 -5.35 2.49 1.50
C LEU A 76 -6.49 1.64 0.92
N LEU A 77 -7.46 1.22 1.75
CA LEU A 77 -8.67 0.54 1.27
C LEU A 77 -9.50 1.43 0.34
N ALA A 78 -9.62 2.73 0.66
CA ALA A 78 -10.33 3.70 -0.18
C ALA A 78 -9.61 3.96 -1.51
N ALA A 79 -8.28 4.16 -1.48
CA ALA A 79 -7.46 4.42 -2.66
C ALA A 79 -7.43 3.25 -3.66
N ARG A 80 -7.76 2.03 -3.22
CA ARG A 80 -7.84 0.84 -4.08
C ARG A 80 -8.85 0.99 -5.24
N GLY A 81 -9.81 1.92 -5.11
CA GLY A 81 -10.89 2.12 -6.09
C GLY A 81 -10.55 3.08 -7.25
N ASP A 82 -9.54 3.94 -7.11
CA ASP A 82 -9.38 5.08 -8.02
C ASP A 82 -8.54 4.79 -9.27
N GLU A 83 -7.56 3.88 -9.22
CA GLU A 83 -6.70 3.56 -10.38
C GLU A 83 -7.42 2.78 -11.51
N GLN A 84 -8.61 2.22 -11.25
CA GLN A 84 -9.38 1.52 -12.30
C GLN A 84 -10.23 2.46 -13.16
N ARG A 85 -10.39 3.73 -12.77
CA ARG A 85 -11.29 4.68 -13.43
C ARG A 85 -10.61 5.55 -14.51
N ASP A 86 -9.27 5.62 -14.50
CA ASP A 86 -8.48 6.38 -15.49
C ASP A 86 -8.06 5.54 -16.72
N ARG A 87 -8.62 4.33 -16.89
CA ARG A 87 -8.35 3.44 -18.03
C ARG A 87 -9.60 2.93 -18.77
N ALA A 88 -10.73 3.61 -18.61
CA ALA A 88 -11.97 3.34 -19.35
C ALA A 88 -12.23 4.38 -20.44
#